data_AF-A0A2E8HFK4-F1
#
_entry.id   AF-A0A2E8HFK4-F1
#
_cell.length_a   1.000
_cell.length_b   1.000
_cell.length_c   1.000
_cell.angle_alpha   90.00
_cell.angle_beta   90.00
_cell.angle_gamma   90.00
#
_symmetry.space_group_name_H-M   'P 1'
#
loop_
_entity.id
_entity.type
_entity.pdbx_description
1 polymer ?
#
loop_
_entity_poly.entity_id
_entity_poly.type
_entity_poly.pdbx_seq_one_letter_code
_entity_poly.pdbx_strand_id
1 'polypeptide(L)'
;MASTEMWVERHRPRSVSEMKGQATIVERLKAYAGQRDFPHLLFAGPPGTGKTTAALALARDVFQDSGIYSRNLLEMNASDERGLQSVRTKVKEFARMAPDQNVP
;
A
#
# COMPACT_ATOMS: atom_id res chain seq x y z
N MET A 1 6.48 -21.42 -20.61
CA MET A 1 6.43 -20.16 -21.39
C MET A 1 6.82 -19.06 -20.43
N ALA A 2 7.97 -18.39 -20.64
CA ALA A 2 8.37 -17.28 -19.79
C ALA A 2 7.34 -16.15 -19.98
N SER A 3 6.61 -15.81 -18.93
CA SER A 3 5.75 -14.62 -18.94
C SER A 3 6.64 -13.41 -19.25
N THR A 4 6.33 -12.69 -20.32
CA THR A 4 6.97 -11.41 -20.65
C THR A 4 6.53 -10.38 -19.60
N GLU A 5 7.12 -10.46 -18.41
CA GLU A 5 6.84 -9.55 -17.32
C GLU A 5 7.39 -8.17 -17.69
N MET A 6 6.53 -7.16 -17.66
CA MET A 6 6.94 -5.78 -17.94
C MET A 6 8.00 -5.36 -16.93
N TRP A 7 9.09 -4.76 -17.39
CA TRP A 7 10.19 -4.33 -16.52
C TRP A 7 9.73 -3.39 -15.40
N VAL A 8 8.70 -2.59 -15.67
CA VAL A 8 8.08 -1.69 -14.69
C VAL A 8 7.52 -2.45 -13.50
N GLU A 9 6.88 -3.60 -13.71
CA GLU A 9 6.35 -4.42 -12.61
C GLU A 9 7.45 -5.25 -11.96
N ARG A 10 8.36 -5.80 -12.76
CA ARG A 10 9.51 -6.58 -12.28
C ARG A 10 10.39 -5.78 -11.32
N HIS A 11 10.59 -4.49 -11.60
CA HIS A 11 11.42 -3.58 -10.80
C HIS A 11 10.58 -2.65 -9.92
N ARG A 12 9.27 -2.88 -9.76
CA ARG A 12 8.44 -2.08 -8.85
C ARG A 12 8.94 -2.27 -7.42
N PRO A 13 9.31 -1.19 -6.70
CA PRO A 13 9.74 -1.27 -5.30
C PRO A 13 8.72 -2.01 -4.43
N ARG A 14 9.21 -2.92 -3.58
CA ARG A 14 8.38 -3.68 -2.63
C ARG A 14 8.45 -3.13 -1.22
N SER A 15 9.50 -2.39 -0.89
CA SER A 15 9.70 -1.66 0.36
C SER A 15 9.89 -0.16 0.09
N VAL A 16 9.50 0.68 1.06
CA VAL A 16 9.76 2.12 1.03
C VAL A 16 11.26 2.40 0.91
N SER A 17 12.11 1.51 1.44
CA SER A 17 13.57 1.62 1.36
C SER A 17 14.14 1.48 -0.05
N GLU A 18 13.43 0.81 -0.95
CA GLU A 18 13.85 0.62 -2.34
C GLU A 18 13.44 1.81 -3.23
N MET A 19 12.53 2.67 -2.76
CA MET A 19 12.08 3.84 -3.49
C MET A 19 13.22 4.85 -3.72
N LYS A 20 13.22 5.46 -4.90
CA LYS A 20 14.21 6.46 -5.31
C LYS A 20 13.56 7.83 -5.51
N GLY A 21 14.27 8.88 -5.11
CA GLY A 21 13.75 10.26 -5.12
C GLY A 21 12.88 10.58 -3.90
N GLN A 22 12.43 11.84 -3.79
CA GLN A 22 11.53 12.31 -2.72
C GLN A 22 12.03 11.98 -1.30
N ALA A 23 13.32 12.26 -1.02
CA ALA A 23 14.01 11.81 0.19
C ALA A 23 13.22 12.08 1.49
N THR A 24 12.69 13.30 1.66
CA THR A 24 11.90 13.68 2.83
C THR A 24 10.62 12.85 2.98
N ILE A 25 9.95 12.49 1.88
CA ILE A 25 8.75 11.64 1.91
C ILE A 25 9.15 10.21 2.28
N VAL A 26 10.19 9.67 1.64
CA VAL A 26 10.71 8.32 1.90
C VAL A 26 11.14 8.17 3.36
N GLU A 27 11.82 9.16 3.94
CA GLU A 27 12.21 9.14 5.35
C GLU A 27 11.01 9.14 6.30
N ARG A 28 9.97 9.94 6.02
CA ARG A 28 8.74 9.94 6.82
C ARG A 28 8.01 8.59 6.75
N LEU A 29 7.89 8.02 5.56
CA LEU A 29 7.25 6.71 5.37
C LEU A 29 8.04 5.59 6.06
N LYS A 30 9.38 5.66 6.07
CA LYS A 30 10.22 4.73 6.85
C LYS A 30 9.98 4.86 8.35
N ALA A 31 9.83 6.08 8.86
CA ALA A 31 9.54 6.31 10.27
C ALA A 31 8.19 5.69 10.66
N TYR A 32 7.15 5.88 9.84
CA TYR A 32 5.84 5.25 10.02
C TYR A 32 5.92 3.72 9.99
N ALA A 33 6.62 3.15 9.00
CA ALA A 33 6.83 1.71 8.92
C ALA A 33 7.53 1.16 10.18
N GLY A 34 8.56 1.85 10.68
CA GLY A 34 9.28 1.46 11.88
C GLY A 34 8.45 1.55 13.16
N GLN A 35 7.50 2.49 13.23
CA GLN A 35 6.55 2.61 14.33
C GLN A 35 5.36 1.66 14.20
N ARG A 36 5.18 1.04 13.02
CA ARG A 36 3.99 0.26 12.63
C ARG A 36 2.68 1.03 12.83
N ASP A 37 2.73 2.35 12.65
CA ASP A 37 1.61 3.25 12.80
C ASP A 37 1.74 4.42 11.81
N PHE A 38 0.61 4.86 11.28
CA PHE A 38 0.53 5.98 10.36
C PHE A 38 -0.90 6.57 10.31
N PRO A 39 -1.03 7.89 10.10
CA PRO A 39 -2.34 8.51 9.90
C PRO A 39 -2.93 8.13 8.53
N HIS A 40 -4.17 8.52 8.25
CA HIS A 40 -4.68 8.47 6.87
C HIS A 40 -3.84 9.37 5.94
N LEU A 41 -3.40 8.80 4.81
CA LEU A 41 -2.49 9.48 3.86
C LEU A 41 -3.17 9.72 2.52
N LEU A 42 -2.89 10.88 1.92
CA LEU A 42 -3.23 11.20 0.53
C LEU A 42 -1.94 11.36 -0.27
N PHE A 43 -1.69 10.46 -1.22
CA PHE A 43 -0.56 10.55 -2.13
C PHE A 43 -0.97 11.31 -3.40
N ALA A 44 -0.39 12.49 -3.61
CA ALA A 44 -0.67 13.35 -4.76
C ALA A 44 0.61 13.68 -5.54
N GLY A 45 0.49 13.85 -6.86
CA GLY A 45 1.61 14.18 -7.73
C GLY A 45 1.50 13.60 -9.15
N PRO A 46 2.44 13.93 -10.06
CA PRO A 46 2.44 13.51 -11.46
C PRO A 46 2.38 11.99 -11.66
N PRO A 47 1.91 11.48 -12.82
CA PRO A 47 1.94 10.05 -13.13
C PRO A 47 3.37 9.48 -13.08
N GLY A 48 3.52 8.21 -12.69
CA GLY A 48 4.83 7.54 -12.66
C GLY A 48 5.76 7.90 -11.49
N THR A 49 5.33 8.74 -10.54
CA THR A 49 6.15 9.17 -9.39
C THR A 49 6.13 8.22 -8.18
N GLY A 50 5.55 7.02 -8.32
CA GLY A 50 5.56 6.00 -7.26
C GLY A 50 4.49 6.14 -6.19
N LYS A 51 3.39 6.88 -6.43
CA LYS A 51 2.30 7.06 -5.45
C LYS A 51 1.65 5.74 -5.01
N THR A 52 1.19 4.93 -5.97
CA THR A 52 0.60 3.61 -5.68
C THR A 52 1.63 2.69 -5.04
N THR A 53 2.86 2.70 -5.56
CA THR A 53 3.98 1.95 -5.00
C THR A 53 4.25 2.33 -3.54
N ALA A 54 4.22 3.62 -3.20
CA ALA A 54 4.45 4.10 -1.82
C ALA A 54 3.41 3.54 -0.85
N ALA A 55 2.12 3.60 -1.21
CA ALA A 55 1.04 3.08 -0.38
C ALA A 55 1.19 1.57 -0.13
N LEU A 56 1.44 0.79 -1.19
CA LEU A 56 1.61 -0.66 -1.10
C LEU A 56 2.89 -1.05 -0.36
N ALA A 57 3.99 -0.34 -0.61
CA ALA A 57 5.27 -0.60 0.05
C ALA A 57 5.23 -0.24 1.54
N LEU A 58 4.59 0.86 1.91
CA LEU A 58 4.36 1.21 3.33
C LEU A 58 3.55 0.12 4.03
N ALA A 59 2.44 -0.31 3.44
CA ALA A 59 1.62 -1.37 4.02
C ALA A 59 2.41 -2.68 4.17
N ARG A 60 3.22 -3.06 3.18
CA ARG A 60 4.12 -4.22 3.31
C ARG A 60 5.13 -4.06 4.42
N ASP A 61 5.76 -2.90 4.55
CA ASP A 61 6.77 -2.66 5.58
C ASP A 61 6.17 -2.63 7.00
N VAL A 62 4.91 -2.22 7.15
CA VAL A 62 4.15 -2.24 8.42
C VAL A 62 3.75 -3.66 8.83
N PHE A 63 3.16 -4.43 7.91
CA PHE A 63 2.66 -5.78 8.21
C PHE A 63 3.72 -6.88 8.13
N GLN A 64 4.79 -6.66 7.35
CA GLN A 64 6.00 -7.49 7.15
C GLN A 64 5.74 -8.91 6.63
N ASP A 65 5.00 -9.72 7.40
CA ASP A 65 4.58 -11.06 7.01
C ASP A 65 3.60 -10.98 5.83
N SER A 66 3.83 -11.78 4.80
CA SER A 66 3.03 -11.76 3.56
C SER A 66 1.61 -12.27 3.76
N GLY A 67 1.40 -13.19 4.70
CA GLY A 67 0.09 -13.69 5.11
C GLY A 67 -0.69 -12.64 5.88
N ILE A 68 -0.04 -11.91 6.79
CA ILE A 68 -0.65 -10.80 7.52
C ILE A 68 -0.94 -9.63 6.57
N TYR A 69 0.02 -9.23 5.74
CA TYR A 69 -0.13 -8.14 4.76
C TYR A 69 -1.34 -8.35 3.85
N SER A 70 -1.49 -9.55 3.28
CA SER A 70 -2.58 -9.83 2.34
C SER A 70 -3.96 -9.82 2.98
N ARG A 71 -4.07 -10.17 4.26
CA ARG A 71 -5.33 -10.10 5.03
C ARG A 71 -5.68 -8.69 5.49
N ASN A 72 -4.67 -7.85 5.69
CA ASN A 72 -4.80 -6.48 6.18
C ASN A 72 -4.74 -5.42 5.09
N LEU A 73 -4.80 -5.80 3.80
CA LEU A 73 -4.83 -4.88 2.68
C LEU A 73 -6.13 -5.01 1.88
N LEU A 74 -6.85 -3.90 1.76
CA LEU A 74 -7.90 -3.71 0.76
C LEU A 74 -7.42 -2.70 -0.29
N GLU A 75 -7.06 -3.18 -1.47
CA GLU A 75 -6.77 -2.33 -2.64
C GLU A 75 -8.03 -2.21 -3.50
N MET A 76 -8.46 -0.98 -3.76
CA MET A 76 -9.59 -0.69 -4.66
C MET A 76 -9.15 0.32 -5.71
N ASN A 77 -9.46 0.03 -6.97
CA ASN A 77 -9.25 0.96 -8.08
C ASN A 77 -10.57 1.67 -8.43
N ALA A 78 -10.47 2.98 -8.66
CA ALA A 78 -11.58 3.81 -9.09
C ALA A 78 -12.11 3.46 -10.50
N SER A 79 -11.39 2.71 -11.35
CA SER A 79 -11.95 2.24 -12.62
C SER A 79 -12.98 1.12 -12.43
N ASP A 80 -12.73 0.26 -11.44
CA ASP A 80 -13.42 -1.02 -11.29
C ASP A 80 -14.52 -0.91 -10.23
N GLU A 81 -14.31 -0.07 -9.20
CA GLU A 81 -15.20 0.03 -8.03
C GLU A 81 -15.76 1.44 -7.83
N ARG A 82 -16.55 1.91 -8.80
CA ARG A 82 -17.11 3.28 -8.85
C ARG A 82 -18.37 3.50 -8.01
N GLY A 83 -19.03 2.44 -7.57
CA GLY A 83 -20.33 2.52 -6.93
C GLY A 83 -20.24 2.96 -5.47
N LEU A 84 -21.14 3.86 -5.04
CA LEU A 84 -21.35 4.17 -3.63
C LEU A 84 -21.60 2.90 -2.77
N GLN A 85 -22.16 1.86 -3.39
CA GLN A 85 -22.37 0.58 -2.72
C GLN A 85 -21.04 -0.08 -2.29
N SER A 86 -20.00 -0.05 -3.11
CA SER A 86 -18.68 -0.62 -2.76
C SER A 86 -18.09 0.03 -1.51
N VAL A 87 -18.30 1.35 -1.35
CA VAL A 87 -17.90 2.06 -0.13
C VAL A 87 -18.74 1.63 1.07
N ARG A 88 -20.07 1.52 0.91
CA ARG A 88 -20.99 1.18 1.99
C ARG A 88 -20.88 -0.25 2.48
N THR A 89 -20.46 -1.18 1.62
CA THR A 89 -20.28 -2.59 1.93
C THR A 89 -18.80 -2.90 2.13
N LYS A 90 -18.03 -3.11 1.04
CA LYS A 90 -16.64 -3.61 1.09
C LYS A 90 -15.74 -2.80 2.03
N VAL A 91 -15.67 -1.48 1.86
CA VAL A 91 -14.81 -0.63 2.71
C VAL A 91 -15.28 -0.66 4.16
N LYS A 92 -16.58 -0.55 4.39
CA LYS A 92 -17.16 -0.53 5.74
C LYS A 92 -16.99 -1.87 6.46
N GLU A 93 -17.15 -2.98 5.76
CA GLU A 93 -16.96 -4.32 6.31
C GLU A 93 -15.50 -4.57 6.64
N PHE A 94 -14.59 -4.24 5.72
CA PHE A 94 -13.15 -4.37 5.94
C PHE A 94 -12.67 -3.51 7.11
N ALA A 95 -13.08 -2.23 7.19
CA ALA A 95 -12.70 -1.32 8.27
C ALA A 95 -13.26 -1.73 9.66
N ARG A 96 -14.25 -2.63 9.71
CA ARG A 96 -14.77 -3.20 10.97
C ARG A 96 -13.99 -4.42 11.43
N MET A 97 -13.18 -5.02 10.58
CA MET A 97 -12.33 -6.15 10.95
C MET A 97 -11.14 -5.62 11.74
N ALA A 98 -10.85 -6.25 12.88
CA ALA A 98 -9.60 -5.97 13.58
C ALA A 98 -8.42 -6.53 12.75
N PRO A 99 -7.26 -5.85 12.73
CA PRO A 99 -6.10 -6.38 12.04
C PRO A 99 -5.69 -7.76 12.58
N ASP A 100 -5.38 -8.69 11.68
CA ASP A 100 -5.07 -10.08 12.06
C ASP A 100 -3.67 -10.15 12.71
N GLN A 101 -3.64 -10.41 14.02
CA GLN A 101 -2.52 -10.63 14.97
C GLN A 101 -1.20 -9.83 14.81
N ASN A 102 -0.80 -9.12 15.89
CA ASN A 102 0.51 -8.49 16.13
C ASN A 102 0.90 -7.23 15.33
N VAL A 103 -0.09 -6.41 14.94
CA VAL A 103 0.12 -4.99 14.65
C VAL A 103 -0.69 -4.21 15.68
N PRO A 104 -0.12 -3.18 16.35
CA PRO A 104 -0.83 -2.41 17.37
C PRO A 104 -2.20 -1.89 16.92
#